data_AF-A0A1H8YGT0-F1
#
_entry.id   AF-A0A1H8YGT0-F1
#
_cell.length_a   1.000
_cell.length_b   1.000
_cell.length_c   1.000
_cell.angle_alpha   90.00
_cell.angle_beta   90.00
_cell.angle_gamma   90.00
#
_symmetry.space_group_name_H-M   'P 1'
#
loop_
_entity.id
_entity.type
_entity.pdbx_description
1 polymer ?
#
loop_
_entity_poly.entity_id
_entity_poly.type
_entity_poly.pdbx_seq_one_letter_code
_entity_poly.pdbx_strand_id
1 'polypeptide(L)' 'MRFSVWIGIAAHRLLGTINRARSAPYRHLAEFRERFDGCQIHEPAGR' A
#
# COMPACT_ATOMS: atom_id res chain seq x y z
N MET A 1 -10.10 1.69 3.10
CA MET A 1 -9.40 1.14 1.91
C MET A 1 -8.22 2.06 1.57
N ARG A 2 -7.02 1.52 1.31
CA ARG A 2 -5.86 2.31 0.83
C ARG A 2 -5.54 1.96 -0.62
N PHE A 3 -5.14 2.96 -1.39
CA PHE A 3 -4.48 2.73 -2.67
C PHE A 3 -3.00 2.41 -2.43
N SER A 4 -2.53 1.28 -2.94
CA SER A 4 -1.11 0.96 -3.00
C SER A 4 -0.85 0.20 -4.29
N VAL A 5 0.08 0.70 -5.10
CA VAL A 5 0.51 0.07 -6.35
C VAL A 5 1.13 -1.33 -6.14
N TRP A 6 1.49 -1.65 -4.90
CA TRP A 6 1.99 -2.98 -4.52
C TRP A 6 0.86 -4.00 -4.28
N ILE A 7 -0.37 -3.51 -4.04
CA ILE A 7 -1.54 -4.36 -3.81
C ILE A 7 -2.22 -4.56 -5.17
N GLY A 8 -2.06 -5.76 -5.75
CA GLY A 8 -2.69 -6.15 -7.01
C GLY A 8 -1.77 -6.23 -8.22
N ILE A 9 -0.47 -5.97 -8.07
CA ILE A 9 0.53 -6.16 -9.13
C ILE A 9 1.49 -7.26 -8.70
N ALA A 10 1.74 -8.25 -9.55
CA ALA A 10 2.81 -9.22 -9.32
C ALA A 10 4.11 -8.44 -9.14
N ALA A 11 4.77 -8.61 -7.98
CA ALA A 11 5.88 -7.79 -7.45
C ALA A 11 7.08 -7.58 -8.40
N HIS A 12 7.07 -8.19 -9.58
CA HIS A 12 8.19 -8.33 -10.50
C HIS A 12 7.93 -7.81 -11.92
N ARG A 13 6.71 -7.40 -12.32
CA ARG A 13 6.45 -7.16 -13.76
C ARG A 13 6.82 -5.78 -14.32
N LEU A 14 6.89 -4.70 -13.53
CA LEU A 14 7.60 -3.43 -13.81
C LEU A 14 7.17 -2.34 -12.81
N LEU A 15 7.61 -2.45 -11.55
CA LEU A 15 7.56 -1.29 -10.64
C LEU A 15 8.84 -0.49 -10.88
N GLY A 16 8.73 0.60 -11.66
CA GLY A 16 9.83 1.55 -11.85
C GLY A 16 10.30 2.15 -10.51
N THR A 17 11.48 2.77 -10.51
CA THR A 17 12.16 3.25 -9.28
C THR A 17 11.26 4.11 -8.39
N ILE A 18 10.42 4.96 -8.98
CA ILE A 18 9.44 5.78 -8.25
C ILE A 18 8.47 4.92 -7.45
N ASN A 19 7.85 3.92 -8.08
CA ASN A 19 6.90 3.05 -7.38
C ASN A 19 7.58 2.18 -6.32
N ARG A 20 8.87 1.83 -6.51
CA ARG A 20 9.65 1.17 -5.47
C ARG A 20 9.87 2.06 -4.26
N ALA A 21 10.29 3.30 -4.48
CA ALA A 21 10.47 4.29 -3.43
C ALA A 21 9.17 4.56 -2.64
N ARG A 22 8.00 4.40 -3.28
CA ARG A 22 6.69 4.60 -2.64
C ARG A 22 6.23 3.48 -1.71
N SER A 23 6.89 2.32 -1.69
CA SER A 23 6.48 1.18 -0.85
C SER A 23 6.42 1.54 0.64
N ALA A 24 7.54 2.03 1.18
CA ALA A 24 7.63 2.38 2.59
C ALA A 24 6.71 3.57 2.98
N PRO A 25 6.66 4.68 2.22
CA PRO A 25 5.71 5.77 2.46
C PRO A 25 4.25 5.30 2.49
N TYR A 26 3.84 4.43 1.56
CA TYR A 26 2.47 3.92 1.55
C TYR A 26 2.14 3.08 2.78
N ARG A 27 3.09 2.27 3.27
CA ARG A 27 2.90 1.51 4.51
C ARG A 27 2.77 2.45 5.71
N HIS A 28 3.68 3.40 5.84
CA HIS A 28 3.67 4.36 6.95
C HIS A 28 2.38 5.18 6.99
N LEU A 29 1.91 5.66 5.83
CA LEU A 29 0.64 6.39 5.73
C LEU A 29 -0.57 5.53 6.09
N ALA A 30 -0.55 4.23 5.78
CA ALA A 30 -1.63 3.33 6.17
C ALA A 30 -1.70 3.19 7.69
N GLU A 31 -0.58 2.89 8.34
CA GLU A 31 -0.48 2.77 9.80
C GLU A 31 -0.86 4.08 10.51
N PHE A 32 -0.41 5.22 9.97
CA PHE A 32 -0.79 6.52 10.50
C PHE A 32 -2.30 6.74 10.45
N ARG A 33 -2.92 6.47 9.30
CA ARG A 33 -4.36 6.66 9.09
C ARG A 33 -5.20 5.69 9.91
N GLU A 34 -4.79 4.43 10.05
CA GLU A 34 -5.47 3.48 10.94
C GLU A 34 -5.54 3.99 12.37
N ARG A 35 -4.42 4.55 12.86
CA ARG A 35 -4.32 5.09 14.22
C ARG A 35 -5.08 6.40 14.38
N PHE A 36 -5.01 7.29 13.38
CA PHE A 36 -5.57 8.65 13.49
C PHE A 36 -7.06 8.71 13.12
N ASP A 37 -7.48 8.00 12.08
CA ASP A 37 -8.88 7.94 11.64
C ASP A 37 -9.71 6.98 12.51
N GLY A 38 -9.05 6.14 13.35
CA GLY A 38 -9.72 5.22 14.28
C GLY A 38 -10.40 4.02 13.61
N CYS A 39 -10.10 3.77 12.33
CA CYS A 39 -10.70 2.71 11.52
C CYS A 39 -9.62 1.76 10.97
N GLN A 40 -9.83 0.45 11.08
CA GLN A 40 -8.94 -0.54 10.49
C GLN A 40 -8.97 -0.47 8.95
N ILE A 41 -7.79 -0.54 8.32
CA ILE A 41 -7.64 -0.59 6.86
C ILE A 41 -7.41 -2.05 6.46
N HIS A 42 -8.47 -2.69 5.96
CA HIS A 42 -8.36 -4.01 5.36
C HIS A 42 -7.73 -3.93 3.96
N GLU A 43 -6.71 -4.76 3.71
CA GLU A 43 -6.16 -4.96 2.37
C GLU A 43 -6.97 -6.01 1.60
N PRO A 44 -7.26 -5.80 0.31
CA PRO A 44 -7.90 -6.82 -0.52
C PRO A 44 -6.95 -8.01 -0.71
N ALA A 45 -7.44 -9.23 -0.45
CA ALA A 45 -6.74 -10.46 -0.81
C ALA A 45 -6.81 -10.63 -2.34
N GLY A 46 -5.66 -10.74 -2.99
CA GLY A 46 -5.60 -11.02 -4.44
C GLY A 46 -6.33 -12.32 -4.75
N ARG A 47 -7.15 -12.31 -5.80
CA ARG A 47 -7.82 -13.50 -6.34
C ARG A 47 -6.89 -14.25 -7.29
#